data_AF-A0AA50NK57-F1
#
_entry.id   AF-A0AA50NK57-F1
#
_cell.length_a   1.000
_cell.length_b   1.000
_cell.length_c   1.000
_cell.angle_alpha   90.00
_cell.angle_beta   90.00
_cell.angle_gamma   90.00
#
_symmetry.space_group_name_H-M   'P 1'
#
loop_
_entity.id
_entity.type
_entity.pdbx_description
1 polymer ?
#
loop_
_entity_poly.entity_id
_entity_poly.type
_entity_poly.pdbx_seq_one_letter_code
_entity_poly.pdbx_strand_id
1 'polypeptide(L)'
;MTRHARNCTAGAVYTYHEKKKDAAASGYGTQSERVGKDSVKSFDCCSLTLQPCRNPVVTKDGYLFDKEAILEYVITKKNEYTRKLKQYEKQLKKEENEKKELAAAEKEANLIKFMSREKNIS
;
A
#
# COMPACT_ATOMS: atom_id res chain seq x y z
N MET A 1 -38.72 -2.86 33.12
CA MET A 1 -37.59 -3.07 32.17
C MET A 1 -37.43 -4.56 31.90
N THR A 2 -38.18 -5.07 30.92
CA THR A 2 -37.97 -6.41 30.40
C THR A 2 -36.62 -6.45 29.70
N ARG A 3 -35.68 -7.25 30.23
CA ARG A 3 -34.34 -7.40 29.65
C ARG A 3 -34.50 -8.08 28.28
N HIS A 4 -34.48 -7.30 27.20
CA HIS A 4 -34.48 -7.79 25.81
C HIS A 4 -33.40 -8.86 25.58
N ALA A 5 -32.29 -8.79 26.33
CA ALA A 5 -31.22 -9.78 26.37
C ALA A 5 -31.61 -11.19 26.86
N ARG A 6 -32.84 -11.41 27.35
CA ARG A 6 -33.35 -12.72 27.81
C ARG A 6 -34.36 -13.37 26.84
N ASN A 7 -34.64 -12.76 25.70
CA ASN A 7 -35.47 -13.39 24.67
C ASN A 7 -34.66 -14.52 24.01
N CYS A 8 -35.19 -15.75 23.99
CA CYS A 8 -34.54 -16.91 23.34
C CYS A 8 -34.17 -16.66 21.87
N THR A 9 -34.84 -15.71 21.20
CA THR A 9 -34.61 -15.32 19.80
C THR A 9 -33.52 -14.26 19.61
N ALA A 10 -33.04 -13.62 20.69
CA ALA A 10 -32.02 -12.58 20.66
C ALA A 10 -30.61 -13.08 21.05
N GLY A 11 -30.48 -14.37 21.35
CA GLY A 11 -29.18 -15.01 21.61
C GLY A 11 -28.40 -15.22 20.31
N ALA A 12 -27.09 -14.97 20.33
CA ALA A 12 -26.24 -15.36 19.22
C ALA A 12 -26.25 -16.89 19.05
N VAL A 13 -26.47 -17.37 17.83
CA VAL A 13 -26.47 -18.81 17.50
C VAL A 13 -25.16 -19.48 17.93
N TYR A 14 -24.04 -18.77 17.73
CA TYR A 14 -22.73 -19.21 18.16
C TYR A 14 -22.36 -18.61 19.52
N THR A 15 -21.90 -19.48 20.40
CA THR A 15 -21.20 -19.13 21.63
C THR A 15 -19.87 -18.43 21.33
N TYR A 16 -19.33 -17.74 22.33
CA TYR A 16 -18.01 -17.13 22.25
C TYR A 16 -16.92 -18.14 21.89
N HIS A 17 -16.98 -19.36 22.44
CA HIS A 17 -15.98 -20.40 22.20
C HIS A 17 -16.03 -20.97 20.77
N GLU A 18 -17.22 -21.12 20.20
CA GLU A 18 -17.38 -21.56 18.81
C GLU A 18 -16.84 -20.50 17.84
N LYS A 19 -17.19 -19.22 18.03
CA LYS A 19 -16.62 -18.12 17.23
C LYS A 19 -15.09 -18.09 17.31
N LYS A 20 -14.52 -18.36 18.48
CA LYS A 20 -13.06 -18.41 18.67
C LYS A 20 -12.42 -19.61 17.96
N LYS A 21 -13.06 -20.78 17.98
CA LYS A 21 -12.61 -21.97 17.24
C LYS A 21 -12.68 -21.76 15.74
N ASP A 22 -13.78 -21.21 15.24
CA ASP A 22 -13.98 -20.93 13.82
C ASP A 22 -12.99 -19.86 13.32
N ALA A 23 -12.75 -18.81 14.11
CA ALA A 23 -11.74 -17.80 13.79
C ALA A 23 -10.32 -18.41 13.73
N ALA A 24 -9.99 -19.32 14.65
CA ALA A 24 -8.70 -20.02 14.64
C ALA A 24 -8.56 -20.95 13.42
N ALA A 25 -9.59 -21.73 13.09
CA ALA A 25 -9.57 -22.67 11.97
C ALA A 25 -9.59 -21.97 10.60
N SER A 26 -10.35 -20.88 10.47
CA SER A 26 -10.45 -20.09 9.24
C SER A 26 -9.26 -19.16 8.99
N GLY A 27 -8.47 -18.86 10.03
CA GLY A 27 -7.38 -17.89 9.94
C GLY A 27 -7.86 -16.44 9.75
N TYR A 28 -9.18 -16.19 9.86
CA TYR A 28 -9.79 -14.89 9.57
C TYR A 28 -10.26 -14.19 10.84
N GLY A 29 -10.03 -12.88 10.92
CA GLY A 29 -10.37 -12.04 12.08
C GLY A 29 -9.21 -11.81 13.04
N THR A 30 -9.49 -11.12 14.15
CA THR A 30 -8.47 -10.78 15.16
C THR A 30 -8.22 -11.96 16.08
N GLN A 31 -7.05 -12.58 15.96
CA GLN A 31 -6.59 -13.64 16.86
C GLN A 31 -5.63 -13.06 17.91
N SER A 32 -5.76 -13.52 19.15
CA SER A 32 -4.85 -13.18 20.24
C SER A 32 -4.12 -14.46 20.64
N GLU A 33 -2.83 -14.51 20.31
CA GLU A 33 -1.95 -15.64 20.62
C GLU A 33 -0.66 -15.13 21.26
N ARG A 34 -0.06 -15.95 22.14
CA ARG A 34 1.25 -15.66 22.71
C ARG A 34 2.30 -16.03 21.68
N VAL A 35 2.93 -15.00 21.14
CA VAL A 35 4.05 -15.11 20.21
C VAL A 35 5.31 -15.59 20.96
N GLY A 36 6.02 -16.56 20.38
CA GLY A 36 7.25 -17.12 20.95
C GLY A 36 8.50 -16.28 20.68
N LYS A 37 9.64 -16.71 21.24
CA LYS A 37 10.96 -16.06 21.03
C LYS A 37 11.39 -16.09 19.57
N ASP A 38 11.02 -17.14 18.86
CA ASP A 38 11.27 -17.38 17.44
C ASP A 38 10.69 -16.28 16.53
N SER A 39 9.66 -15.57 16.99
CA SER A 39 9.08 -14.46 16.24
C SER A 39 9.80 -13.13 16.44
N VAL A 40 10.76 -13.09 17.37
CA VAL A 40 11.59 -11.91 17.63
C VAL A 40 12.94 -12.14 16.97
N LYS A 41 13.40 -11.15 16.20
CA LYS A 41 14.73 -11.18 15.60
C LYS A 41 15.81 -11.31 16.68
N SER A 42 16.74 -12.26 16.53
CA SER A 42 17.92 -12.38 17.39
C SER A 42 18.78 -11.12 17.32
N PHE A 43 19.52 -10.84 18.40
CA PHE A 43 20.29 -9.60 18.54
C PHE A 43 21.45 -9.47 17.55
N ASP A 44 22.03 -10.61 17.16
CA ASP A 44 23.16 -10.78 16.25
C ASP A 44 22.74 -10.93 14.77
N CYS A 45 21.42 -10.99 14.51
CA CYS A 45 20.88 -11.14 13.17
C CYS A 45 20.74 -9.81 12.42
N CYS A 46 21.07 -9.86 11.14
CA CYS A 46 20.88 -8.79 10.18
C CYS A 46 19.39 -8.47 10.03
N SER A 47 19.03 -7.19 10.03
CA SER A 47 17.63 -6.76 9.92
C SER A 47 17.05 -6.90 8.50
N LEU A 48 17.87 -7.28 7.50
CA LEU A 48 17.42 -7.60 6.14
C LEU A 48 17.31 -9.10 5.90
N THR A 49 18.35 -9.86 6.21
CA THR A 49 18.41 -11.30 5.89
C THR A 49 17.86 -12.18 7.01
N LEU A 50 17.70 -11.64 8.23
CA LEU A 50 17.34 -12.37 9.45
C LEU A 50 18.31 -13.51 9.82
N GLN A 51 19.49 -13.52 9.18
CA GLN A 51 20.58 -14.45 9.48
C GLN A 51 21.63 -13.77 10.37
N PRO A 52 22.41 -14.54 11.16
CA PRO A 52 23.53 -14.01 11.92
C PRO A 52 24.50 -13.23 11.03
N CYS A 53 24.92 -12.04 11.48
CA CYS A 53 25.81 -11.18 10.69
C CYS A 53 27.23 -11.75 10.64
N ARG A 54 27.84 -11.77 9.46
CA ARG A 54 29.28 -12.08 9.31
C ARG A 54 30.13 -10.85 9.53
N ASN A 55 29.78 -9.73 8.90
CA ASN A 55 30.47 -8.46 9.04
C ASN A 55 29.49 -7.37 9.50
N PRO A 56 29.23 -7.27 10.81
CA PRO A 56 28.19 -6.42 11.36
C PRO A 56 28.51 -4.94 11.17
N VAL A 57 27.52 -4.19 10.66
CA VAL A 57 27.52 -2.74 10.60
C VAL A 57 26.24 -2.20 11.23
N VAL A 58 26.33 -1.05 11.89
CA VAL A 58 25.23 -0.46 12.66
C VAL A 58 24.94 0.94 12.15
N THR A 59 23.66 1.26 11.98
CA THR A 59 23.21 2.62 11.64
C THR A 59 23.20 3.51 12.89
N LYS A 60 23.09 4.83 12.70
CA LYS A 60 23.00 5.78 13.82
C LYS A 60 21.80 5.50 14.75
N ASP A 61 20.73 4.95 14.19
CA ASP A 61 19.51 4.59 14.92
C ASP A 61 19.61 3.22 15.63
N GLY A 62 20.75 2.53 15.49
CA GLY A 62 21.02 1.26 16.19
C GLY A 62 20.58 0.00 15.45
N TYR A 63 20.25 0.07 14.15
CA TYR A 63 19.90 -1.13 13.38
C TYR A 63 21.15 -1.89 12.93
N LEU A 64 21.16 -3.20 13.21
CA LEU A 64 22.23 -4.12 12.82
C LEU A 64 21.97 -4.71 11.43
N PHE A 65 23.00 -4.67 10.58
CA PHE A 65 23.00 -5.28 9.25
C PHE A 65 24.31 -6.01 8.98
N ASP A 66 24.28 -6.95 8.05
CA ASP A 66 25.48 -7.43 7.40
C ASP A 66 25.90 -6.44 6.31
N LYS A 67 27.20 -6.17 6.21
CA LYS A 67 27.77 -5.13 5.33
C LYS A 67 27.42 -5.34 3.86
N GLU A 68 27.49 -6.58 3.39
CA GLU A 68 27.19 -6.92 1.99
C GLU A 68 25.70 -6.69 1.68
N ALA A 69 24.83 -7.21 2.56
CA ALA A 69 23.38 -7.14 2.39
C ALA A 69 22.86 -5.70 2.37
N ILE A 70 23.35 -4.83 3.27
CA ILE A 70 22.89 -3.43 3.31
C ILE A 70 23.37 -2.64 2.09
N LEU A 71 24.58 -2.89 1.60
CA LEU A 71 25.12 -2.21 0.42
C LEU A 71 24.35 -2.61 -0.84
N GLU A 72 24.11 -3.90 -1.02
CA GLU A 72 23.29 -4.42 -2.11
C GLU A 72 21.87 -3.84 -2.07
N TYR A 73 21.25 -3.81 -0.89
CA TYR A 73 19.94 -3.21 -0.69
C TYR A 73 19.91 -1.71 -1.08
N VAL A 74 20.91 -0.93 -0.66
CA VAL A 74 20.97 0.51 -0.99
C VAL A 74 21.11 0.72 -2.49
N ILE A 75 21.98 -0.04 -3.17
CA ILE A 75 22.19 0.10 -4.61
C ILE A 75 20.92 -0.30 -5.38
N THR A 76 20.33 -1.44 -5.05
CA THR A 76 19.10 -1.93 -5.70
C THR A 76 17.95 -0.95 -5.54
N LYS A 77 17.74 -0.42 -4.33
CA LYS A 77 16.67 0.57 -4.07
C LYS A 77 16.90 1.91 -4.74
N LYS A 78 18.13 2.41 -4.78
CA LYS A 78 18.45 3.63 -5.53
C LYS A 78 18.11 3.47 -7.02
N ASN A 79 18.51 2.36 -7.63
CA ASN A 79 18.19 2.06 -9.02
C ASN A 79 16.68 1.93 -9.27
N GLU A 80 15.96 1.26 -8.37
CA GLU A 80 14.51 1.14 -8.43
C GLU A 80 13.83 2.52 -8.37
N TYR A 81 14.24 3.39 -7.44
CA TYR A 81 13.70 4.74 -7.32
C TYR A 81 13.99 5.61 -8.53
N THR A 82 15.20 5.57 -9.08
CA THR A 82 15.51 6.29 -10.32
C THR A 82 14.62 5.83 -11.48
N ARG A 83 14.32 4.53 -11.59
CA ARG A 83 13.40 4.01 -12.61
C ARG A 83 11.97 4.49 -12.40
N LYS A 84 11.45 4.42 -11.17
CA LYS A 84 10.10 4.88 -10.81
C LYS A 84 9.92 6.38 -11.02
N LEU A 85 10.92 7.18 -10.64
CA LEU A 85 10.90 8.63 -10.87
C LEU A 85 10.82 8.97 -12.36
N LYS A 86 11.63 8.31 -13.21
CA LYS A 86 11.55 8.49 -14.67
C LYS A 86 10.20 8.09 -15.25
N GLN A 87 9.58 7.03 -14.74
CA GLN A 87 8.24 6.62 -15.16
C GLN A 87 7.19 7.65 -14.76
N TYR A 88 7.26 8.15 -13.53
CA TYR A 88 6.37 9.17 -13.02
C TYR A 88 6.48 10.49 -13.81
N GLU A 89 7.70 10.95 -14.10
CA GLU A 89 7.92 12.14 -14.94
C GLU A 89 7.35 11.99 -16.36
N LYS A 90 7.49 10.80 -16.96
CA LYS A 90 6.89 10.50 -18.27
C LYS A 90 5.36 10.52 -18.21
N GLN A 91 4.78 9.97 -17.15
CA GLN A 91 3.34 9.99 -16.94
C GLN A 91 2.83 11.43 -16.81
N LEU A 92 3.47 12.27 -15.99
CA LEU A 92 3.10 13.67 -15.84
C LEU A 92 3.13 14.44 -17.16
N LYS A 93 4.19 14.25 -17.97
CA LYS A 93 4.29 14.89 -19.29
C LYS A 93 3.20 14.43 -20.24
N LYS A 94 2.85 13.14 -20.21
CA LYS A 94 1.77 12.59 -21.03
C LYS A 94 0.42 13.19 -20.63
N GLU A 95 0.12 13.23 -19.32
CA GLU A 95 -1.12 13.84 -18.80
C GLU A 95 -1.19 15.34 -19.12
N GLU A 96 -0.07 16.07 -19.08
CA GLU A 96 -0.01 17.48 -19.45
C GLU A 96 -0.30 17.69 -20.94
N ASN A 97 0.28 16.85 -21.81
CA ASN A 97 0.04 16.90 -23.25
C ASN A 97 -1.42 16.55 -23.59
N GLU A 98 -1.97 15.49 -23.01
CA GLU A 98 -3.38 15.11 -23.20
C GLU A 98 -4.33 16.25 -22.77
N LYS A 99 -4.04 16.92 -21.64
CA LYS A 99 -4.82 18.09 -21.20
C LYS A 99 -4.71 19.27 -22.18
N LYS A 100 -3.51 19.53 -22.73
CA LYS A 100 -3.29 20.58 -23.74
C LYS A 100 -4.03 20.27 -25.04
N GLU A 101 -3.99 19.02 -25.50
CA GLU A 101 -4.70 18.56 -26.69
C GLU A 101 -6.22 18.66 -26.53
N LEU A 102 -6.76 18.22 -25.39
CA LEU A 102 -8.18 18.37 -25.07
C LEU A 102 -8.61 19.85 -25.03
N ALA A 103 -7.81 20.71 -24.38
CA ALA A 103 -8.11 22.14 -24.32
C ALA A 103 -8.02 22.82 -25.71
N ALA A 104 -7.13 22.37 -26.59
CA ALA A 104 -7.04 22.86 -27.96
C ALA A 104 -8.26 22.41 -28.79
N ALA A 105 -8.63 21.12 -28.70
CA ALA A 105 -9.79 20.57 -29.39
C ALA A 105 -11.11 21.24 -28.93
N GLU A 106 -11.25 21.55 -27.64
CA GLU A 106 -12.40 22.28 -27.11
C GLU A 106 -12.47 23.71 -27.68
N LYS A 107 -11.35 24.41 -27.78
CA LYS A 107 -11.29 25.75 -28.39
C LYS A 107 -11.68 25.71 -29.87
N GLU A 108 -11.16 24.75 -30.63
CA GLU A 108 -11.50 24.58 -32.05
C GLU A 108 -12.98 24.26 -32.23
N ALA A 109 -13.53 23.33 -31.42
CA ALA A 109 -14.95 23.00 -31.46
C ALA A 109 -15.83 24.22 -31.15
N ASN A 110 -15.44 25.05 -30.17
CA ASN A 110 -16.15 26.29 -29.84
C ASN A 110 -16.08 27.33 -30.98
N LEU A 111 -14.94 27.46 -31.65
CA LEU A 111 -14.80 28.34 -32.83
C LEU A 111 -15.66 27.87 -34.00
N ILE A 112 -15.66 26.57 -34.32
CA ILE A 112 -16.51 25.99 -35.37
C ILE A 112 -17.99 26.23 -35.04
N LYS A 113 -18.39 25.99 -33.79
CA LYS A 113 -19.76 26.24 -33.33
C LYS A 113 -20.14 27.71 -33.47
N PHE A 114 -19.25 28.64 -33.10
CA PHE A 114 -19.45 30.08 -33.27
C PHE A 114 -19.63 30.44 -34.75
N MET A 115 -18.70 30.03 -35.63
CA MET A 115 -18.76 30.31 -37.06
C MET A 115 -20.03 29.75 -37.72
N SER A 116 -20.47 28.56 -37.32
CA SER A 116 -21.71 27.96 -37.83
C SER A 116 -22.95 28.76 -37.46
N ARG A 117 -22.93 29.41 -36.28
CA ARG A 117 -24.03 30.22 -35.77
C ARG A 117 -24.10 31.58 -36.49
N GLU A 118 -22.96 32.20 -36.74
CA GLU A 118 -22.86 33.45 -37.53
C GLU A 118 -23.38 33.26 -38.97
N LYS A 119 -23.03 32.14 -39.61
CA LYS A 119 -23.51 31.81 -40.97
C LYS A 119 -25.03 31.58 -41.08
N ASN A 120 -25.72 31.35 -39.97
CA ASN A 120 -27.15 31.10 -39.93
C ASN A 120 -27.96 32.39 -39.69
N ILE A 121 -27.28 33.50 -39.43
CA ILE A 121 -27.86 34.82 -39.12
C ILE A 121 -27.75 35.78 -40.33
N SER A 122 -26.90 35.47 -41.31
CA SER A 122 -26.80 36.19 -42.59
C SER A 122 -27.45 35.41 -43.73
#